data_AF-Q4BX15-F1
#
_entry.id   AF-Q4BX15-F1
#
_cell.length_a   1.000
_cell.length_b   1.000
_cell.length_c   1.000
_cell.angle_alpha   90.00
_cell.angle_beta   90.00
_cell.angle_gamma   90.00
#
_symmetry.space_group_name_H-M   'P 1'
#
loop_
_entity.id
_entity.type
_entity.pdbx_description
1 polymer ?
#
loop_
_entity_poly.entity_id
_entity_poly.type
_entity_poly.pdbx_seq_one_letter_code
_entity_poly.pdbx_strand_id
1 'polypeptide(L)'
;MLKLVGSRDINYFQPEQIKRVRILKRADGFYVQFCIKLDPRDTIKPIEPSGKAVGLDVGLKYFLADSQGNIEPNPRFYRKAEKRLNKLNRRKSKKFKKGKKQSNNYHKARQRYACANLKVSRKREEFVKRVALRLVKSNDLLFCEDLSVKNMVRNAPPLSAAAFLLDFKSTRNAAAHSTP
;
A
#
# COMPACT_ATOMS: atom_id res chain seq x y z
N MET A 1 -18.00 14.01 -21.10
CA MET A 1 -16.56 14.35 -21.23
C MET A 1 -15.81 13.77 -20.03
N LEU A 2 -14.86 12.85 -20.24
CA LEU A 2 -14.06 12.26 -19.16
C LEU A 2 -12.92 13.22 -18.79
N LYS A 3 -12.80 13.61 -17.52
CA LYS A 3 -11.71 14.47 -17.04
C LYS A 3 -10.67 13.61 -16.33
N LEU A 4 -9.45 13.59 -16.83
CA LEU A 4 -8.33 12.95 -16.16
C LEU A 4 -7.90 13.86 -14.99
N VAL A 5 -7.90 13.33 -13.78
CA VAL A 5 -7.46 14.04 -12.57
C VAL A 5 -6.21 13.31 -12.08
N GLY A 6 -5.06 13.93 -12.27
CA GLY A 6 -3.76 13.38 -11.90
C GLY A 6 -2.90 14.43 -11.22
N SER A 7 -1.85 13.99 -10.52
CA SER A 7 -0.87 14.86 -9.86
C SER A 7 0.09 15.53 -10.86
N ARG A 8 0.10 15.05 -12.11
CA ARG A 8 0.96 15.53 -13.20
C ARG A 8 0.14 15.61 -14.48
N ASP A 9 0.56 16.48 -15.39
CA ASP A 9 0.02 16.51 -16.75
C ASP A 9 0.31 15.18 -17.45
N ILE A 10 -0.65 14.68 -18.23
CA ILE A 10 -0.48 13.46 -19.02
C ILE A 10 0.58 13.64 -20.11
N ASN A 11 0.76 14.88 -20.58
CA ASN A 11 1.77 15.25 -21.57
C ASN A 11 3.18 15.35 -20.98
N TYR A 12 3.35 15.12 -19.67
CA TYR A 12 4.67 15.13 -19.03
C TYR A 12 5.58 14.02 -19.57
N PHE A 13 5.00 12.89 -19.99
CA PHE A 13 5.72 11.78 -20.59
C PHE A 13 5.39 11.66 -22.07
N GLN A 14 6.41 11.36 -22.87
CA GLN A 14 6.23 11.15 -24.30
C GLN A 14 5.46 9.83 -24.52
N PRO A 15 4.51 9.77 -25.49
CA PRO A 15 3.72 8.56 -25.74
C PRO A 15 4.56 7.29 -25.94
N GLU A 16 5.74 7.42 -26.55
CA GLU A 16 6.69 6.32 -26.83
C GLU A 16 7.26 5.71 -25.54
N GLN A 17 7.25 6.46 -24.44
CA GLN A 17 7.67 5.97 -23.13
C GLN A 17 6.58 5.12 -22.48
N ILE A 18 5.32 5.18 -22.92
CA ILE A 18 4.20 4.45 -22.32
C ILE A 18 4.18 3.01 -22.85
N LYS A 19 4.62 2.05 -22.03
CA LYS A 19 4.61 0.62 -22.39
C LYS A 19 3.23 -0.02 -22.25
N ARG A 20 2.46 0.40 -21.25
CA ARG A 20 1.16 -0.23 -20.93
C ARG A 20 0.24 0.76 -20.22
N VAL A 21 -1.03 0.73 -20.63
CA VAL A 21 -2.11 1.43 -19.94
C VAL A 21 -3.07 0.41 -19.35
N ARG A 22 -3.38 0.54 -18.06
CA ARG A 22 -4.34 -0.33 -17.36
C ARG A 22 -5.47 0.51 -16.80
N ILE A 23 -6.72 0.12 -17.07
CA ILE A 23 -7.89 0.68 -16.40
C ILE A 23 -8.17 -0.14 -15.15
N LEU A 24 -8.17 0.50 -13.98
CA LEU A 24 -8.47 -0.12 -12.69
C LEU A 24 -9.80 0.40 -12.16
N LYS A 25 -10.71 -0.51 -11.85
CA LYS A 25 -11.92 -0.19 -11.09
C LYS A 25 -11.64 -0.39 -9.60
N ARG A 26 -11.68 0.68 -8.82
CA ARG A 26 -11.64 0.64 -7.36
C ARG A 26 -13.02 0.95 -6.79
N ALA A 27 -13.14 0.89 -5.47
CA ALA A 27 -14.40 1.16 -4.80
C ALA A 27 -14.90 2.58 -5.09
N ASP A 28 -14.03 3.59 -5.16
CA ASP A 28 -14.40 4.98 -5.34
C ASP A 28 -14.41 5.49 -6.78
N GLY A 29 -13.96 4.70 -7.75
CA GLY A 29 -13.97 5.12 -9.14
C GLY A 29 -13.07 4.30 -10.05
N PHE A 30 -12.91 4.79 -11.27
CA PHE A 30 -11.99 4.26 -12.25
C PHE A 30 -10.68 5.05 -12.23
N TYR A 31 -9.58 4.33 -12.40
CA TYR A 31 -8.22 4.86 -12.46
C TYR A 31 -7.55 4.37 -13.73
N VAL A 32 -6.68 5.19 -14.29
CA VAL A 32 -5.80 4.80 -15.39
C VAL A 32 -4.38 4.74 -14.83
N GLN A 33 -3.74 3.58 -14.93
CA GLN A 33 -2.36 3.35 -14.53
C GLN A 33 -1.50 3.22 -15.76
N PHE A 34 -0.46 4.05 -15.83
CA PHE A 34 0.54 4.04 -16.89
C PHE A 34 1.79 3.32 -16.39
N CYS A 35 2.29 2.38 -17.18
CA CYS A 35 3.61 1.79 -17.01
C CYS A 35 4.54 2.46 -18.02
N ILE A 36 5.59 3.09 -17.53
CA ILE A 36 6.47 3.95 -18.31
C ILE A 36 7.86 3.33 -18.38
N LYS A 37 8.47 3.34 -19.57
CA LYS A 37 9.88 3.06 -19.77
C LYS A 37 10.66 4.29 -19.34
N LEU A 38 11.34 4.20 -18.20
CA LEU A 38 12.21 5.24 -17.70
C LEU A 38 13.50 4.59 -17.21
N ASP A 39 14.64 5.10 -17.63
CA ASP A 39 15.91 4.80 -16.96
C ASP A 39 16.08 5.81 -15.81
N PRO A 40 16.17 5.36 -14.55
CA PRO A 40 16.46 6.24 -13.43
C PRO A 40 17.74 7.05 -13.59
N ARG A 41 18.75 6.53 -14.33
CA ARG A 41 20.02 7.21 -14.59
C ARG A 41 19.85 8.48 -15.41
N ASP A 42 18.85 8.51 -16.28
CA ASP A 42 18.56 9.66 -17.16
C ASP A 42 17.77 10.78 -16.45
N THR A 43 17.20 10.48 -15.28
CA THR A 43 16.26 11.39 -14.58
C THR A 43 16.67 11.80 -13.19
N ILE A 44 17.62 11.09 -12.57
CA ILE A 44 18.06 11.36 -11.20
C ILE A 44 19.49 11.88 -11.25
N LYS A 45 19.72 13.05 -10.67
CA LYS A 45 21.08 13.57 -10.50
C LYS A 45 21.87 12.65 -9.56
N PRO A 46 23.16 12.40 -9.82
CA PRO A 46 24.03 11.71 -8.86
C PRO A 46 23.92 12.37 -7.49
N ILE A 47 23.78 11.55 -6.45
CA ILE A 47 23.78 11.98 -5.06
C ILE A 47 25.10 11.54 -4.43
N GLU A 48 25.67 12.40 -3.60
CA GLU A 48 26.84 12.03 -2.79
C GLU A 48 26.43 10.99 -1.75
N PRO A 49 27.17 9.87 -1.62
CA PRO A 49 26.91 8.88 -0.58
C PRO A 49 27.01 9.50 0.81
N SER A 50 25.99 9.27 1.65
CA SER A 50 25.97 9.72 3.04
C SER A 50 26.91 8.93 3.97
N GLY A 51 27.37 7.75 3.53
CA GLY A 51 28.13 6.77 4.31
C GLY A 51 27.32 6.05 5.39
N LYS A 52 26.01 6.34 5.50
CA LYS A 52 25.18 5.85 6.61
C LYS A 52 24.59 4.48 6.31
N ALA A 53 24.76 3.58 7.27
CA ALA A 53 24.17 2.25 7.26
C ALA A 53 23.33 2.05 8.52
N VAL A 54 22.14 1.45 8.36
CA VAL A 54 21.22 1.22 9.50
C VAL A 54 20.55 -0.13 9.41
N GLY A 55 20.49 -0.82 10.56
CA GLY A 55 19.74 -2.06 10.74
C GLY A 55 18.30 -1.76 11.15
N LEU A 56 17.34 -2.49 10.59
CA LEU A 56 15.91 -2.30 10.79
C LEU A 56 15.27 -3.57 11.35
N ASP A 57 14.68 -3.46 12.54
CA ASP A 57 13.80 -4.46 13.14
C ASP A 57 12.33 -4.06 12.90
N VAL A 58 11.53 -4.94 12.29
CA VAL A 58 10.11 -4.67 11.99
C VAL A 58 9.21 -5.57 12.81
N GLY A 59 8.28 -4.96 13.54
CA GLY A 59 7.51 -5.65 14.58
C GLY A 59 6.00 -5.43 14.53
N LEU A 60 5.31 -6.06 15.49
CA LEU A 60 3.90 -5.83 15.77
C LEU A 60 3.69 -4.75 16.85
N LYS A 61 4.60 -4.66 17.82
CA LYS A 61 4.59 -3.70 18.94
C LYS A 61 4.86 -2.29 18.42
N TYR A 62 5.98 -2.12 17.75
CA TYR A 62 6.35 -0.93 16.96
C TYR A 62 6.37 -1.31 15.48
N PHE A 63 6.19 -0.34 14.59
CA PHE A 63 6.22 -0.62 13.16
C PHE A 63 7.65 -0.95 12.71
N LEU A 64 8.61 -0.17 13.20
CA LEU A 64 10.02 -0.32 12.89
C LEU A 64 10.83 0.25 14.05
N ALA A 65 11.91 -0.41 14.43
CA ALA A 65 12.97 0.12 15.27
C ALA A 65 14.27 0.07 14.47
N ASP A 66 15.09 1.11 14.60
CA ASP A 66 16.39 1.15 13.92
C ASP A 66 17.55 0.90 14.90
N SER A 67 18.70 0.53 14.35
CA SER A 67 19.91 0.25 15.15
C SER A 67 20.50 1.50 15.83
N GLN A 68 19.95 2.68 15.56
CA GLN A 68 20.31 3.95 16.19
C GLN A 68 19.36 4.30 17.36
N GLY A 69 18.41 3.40 17.68
CA GLY A 69 17.46 3.56 18.77
C GLY A 69 16.19 4.35 18.42
N ASN A 70 16.00 4.77 17.16
CA ASN A 70 14.77 5.42 16.75
C ASN A 70 13.66 4.39 16.56
N ILE A 71 12.44 4.77 16.97
CA ILE A 71 11.27 3.90 16.90
C ILE A 71 10.17 4.57 16.10
N GLU A 72 9.72 3.90 15.05
CA GLU A 72 8.50 4.24 14.33
C GLU A 72 7.30 3.51 14.96
N PRO A 73 6.34 4.23 15.53
CA PRO A 73 5.20 3.60 16.20
C PRO A 73 4.26 2.93 15.19
N ASN A 74 3.58 1.87 15.62
CA ASN A 74 2.54 1.25 14.79
C ASN A 74 1.25 2.08 14.85
N PRO A 75 0.81 2.71 13.73
CA PRO A 75 -0.34 3.61 13.74
C PRO A 75 -1.69 2.90 13.94
N ARG A 76 -1.73 1.57 13.83
CA ARG A 76 -2.91 0.70 14.04
C ARG A 76 -4.16 1.19 13.30
N PHE A 77 -4.00 1.59 12.03
CA PHE A 77 -5.08 2.18 11.22
C PHE A 77 -6.36 1.32 11.16
N TYR A 78 -6.21 0.00 11.06
CA TYR A 78 -7.35 -0.91 11.02
C TYR A 78 -8.13 -0.89 12.34
N ARG A 79 -7.45 -0.99 13.49
CA ARG A 79 -8.07 -0.96 14.82
C ARG A 79 -8.85 0.35 15.04
N LYS A 80 -8.28 1.48 14.64
CA LYS A 80 -8.97 2.78 14.69
C LYS A 80 -10.23 2.82 13.81
N ALA A 81 -10.26 2.10 12.69
CA ALA A 81 -11.39 2.05 11.76
C ALA A 81 -12.40 0.92 12.03
N GLU A 82 -12.05 -0.04 12.89
CA GLU A 82 -12.75 -1.31 13.10
C GLU A 82 -14.22 -1.12 13.44
N LYS A 83 -14.54 -0.27 14.42
CA LYS A 83 -15.93 0.03 14.83
C LYS A 83 -16.78 0.51 13.64
N ARG A 84 -16.23 1.37 12.79
CA ARG A 84 -16.91 1.88 11.59
C ARG A 84 -17.07 0.79 10.53
N LEU A 85 -16.02 0.02 10.26
CA LEU A 85 -16.04 -1.08 9.29
C LEU A 85 -17.07 -2.14 9.68
N ASN A 86 -17.11 -2.55 10.95
CA ASN A 86 -18.07 -3.52 11.48
C ASN A 86 -19.51 -3.03 11.37
N LYS A 87 -19.76 -1.75 11.69
CA LYS A 87 -21.09 -1.12 11.51
C LYS A 87 -21.53 -1.13 10.04
N LEU A 88 -20.64 -0.81 9.11
CA LEU A 88 -20.93 -0.82 7.67
C LEU A 88 -21.13 -2.23 7.14
N ASN A 89 -20.32 -3.20 7.60
CA ASN A 89 -20.46 -4.60 7.22
C ASN A 89 -21.81 -5.15 7.69
N ARG A 90 -22.19 -4.92 8.95
CA ARG A 90 -23.50 -5.32 9.48
C ARG A 90 -24.65 -4.70 8.69
N ARG A 91 -24.57 -3.42 8.34
CA ARG A 91 -25.58 -2.72 7.52
C ARG A 91 -25.68 -3.26 6.09
N LYS A 92 -24.57 -3.75 5.52
CA LYS A 92 -24.52 -4.43 4.22
C LYS A 92 -25.17 -5.82 4.35
N SER A 93 -24.77 -6.61 5.34
CA SER A 93 -25.28 -7.98 5.56
C SER A 93 -26.78 -7.99 5.81
N LYS A 94 -27.32 -7.08 6.63
CA LYS A 94 -28.77 -6.96 6.86
C LYS A 94 -29.60 -6.69 5.59
N LYS A 95 -28.98 -6.16 4.53
CA LYS A 95 -29.66 -5.85 3.26
C LYS A 95 -29.46 -6.92 2.19
N PHE A 96 -28.59 -7.89 2.45
CA PHE A 96 -28.32 -8.98 1.53
C PHE A 96 -29.50 -9.95 1.52
N LYS A 97 -29.91 -10.39 0.32
CA LYS A 97 -30.96 -11.41 0.15
C LYS A 97 -30.40 -12.62 -0.58
N LYS A 98 -30.30 -13.77 0.08
CA LYS A 98 -29.81 -15.01 -0.55
C LYS A 98 -30.78 -15.48 -1.65
N GLY A 99 -30.25 -16.00 -2.76
CA GLY A 99 -31.05 -16.60 -3.84
C GLY A 99 -31.90 -15.61 -4.65
N LYS A 100 -31.69 -14.30 -4.51
CA LYS A 100 -32.46 -13.26 -5.23
C LYS A 100 -31.54 -12.17 -5.79
N LYS A 101 -32.02 -11.43 -6.78
CA LYS A 101 -31.37 -10.19 -7.26
C LYS A 101 -31.29 -9.18 -6.12
N GLN A 102 -30.13 -8.53 -5.96
CA GLN A 102 -29.91 -7.60 -4.86
C GLN A 102 -30.58 -6.25 -5.12
N SER A 103 -31.03 -5.61 -4.04
CA SER A 103 -31.66 -4.28 -4.14
C SER A 103 -30.64 -3.16 -4.34
N ASN A 104 -31.10 -2.03 -4.89
CA ASN A 104 -30.29 -0.79 -4.97
C ASN A 104 -29.77 -0.35 -3.59
N ASN A 105 -30.53 -0.58 -2.52
CA ASN A 105 -30.13 -0.29 -1.15
C ASN A 105 -28.98 -1.18 -0.66
N TYR A 106 -28.94 -2.45 -1.08
CA TYR A 106 -27.79 -3.31 -0.83
C TYR A 106 -26.54 -2.80 -1.57
N HIS A 107 -26.67 -2.47 -2.86
CA HIS A 107 -25.54 -1.97 -3.65
C HIS A 107 -24.95 -0.68 -3.05
N LYS A 108 -25.80 0.27 -2.63
CA LYS A 108 -25.37 1.48 -1.90
C LYS A 108 -24.62 1.14 -0.60
N ALA A 109 -25.08 0.15 0.16
CA ALA A 109 -24.42 -0.28 1.40
C ALA A 109 -23.08 -1.00 1.15
N ARG A 110 -23.02 -1.88 0.15
CA ARG A 110 -21.80 -2.56 -0.30
C ARG A 110 -20.74 -1.54 -0.73
N GLN A 111 -21.16 -0.53 -1.50
CA GLN A 111 -20.29 0.55 -1.96
C GLN A 111 -19.69 1.34 -0.79
N ARG A 112 -20.51 1.77 0.18
CA ARG A 112 -20.02 2.47 1.39
C ARG A 112 -19.01 1.64 2.19
N TYR A 113 -19.26 0.33 2.33
CA TYR A 113 -18.32 -0.58 2.98
C TYR A 113 -17.01 -0.72 2.20
N ALA A 114 -17.08 -0.83 0.87
CA ALA A 114 -15.90 -0.93 0.02
C ALA A 114 -15.05 0.35 0.07
N CYS A 115 -15.66 1.53 -0.03
CA CYS A 115 -14.93 2.81 0.09
C CYS A 115 -14.27 2.99 1.46
N ALA A 116 -14.91 2.53 2.55
CA ALA A 116 -14.32 2.60 3.88
C ALA A 116 -13.08 1.70 4.01
N ASN A 117 -13.12 0.48 3.47
CA ASN A 117 -11.94 -0.39 3.42
C ASN A 117 -10.83 0.20 2.56
N LEU A 118 -11.17 0.75 1.38
CA LEU A 118 -10.21 1.40 0.50
C LEU A 118 -9.49 2.56 1.20
N LYS A 119 -10.22 3.37 1.98
CA LYS A 119 -9.62 4.46 2.78
C LYS A 119 -8.60 3.94 3.80
N VAL A 120 -8.88 2.83 4.47
CA VAL A 120 -7.93 2.21 5.41
C VAL A 120 -6.71 1.66 4.67
N SER A 121 -6.92 1.01 3.52
CA SER A 121 -5.83 0.51 2.67
C SER A 121 -4.90 1.63 2.24
N ARG A 122 -5.44 2.75 1.73
CA ARG A 122 -4.65 3.90 1.30
C ARG A 122 -3.85 4.52 2.44
N LYS A 123 -4.44 4.66 3.63
CA LYS A 123 -3.71 5.15 4.82
C LYS A 123 -2.53 4.27 5.19
N ARG A 124 -2.70 2.95 5.11
CA ARG A 124 -1.62 1.98 5.38
C ARG A 124 -0.51 2.11 4.34
N GLU A 125 -0.87 2.12 3.07
CA GLU A 125 0.08 2.23 1.95
C GLU A 125 0.87 3.55 1.99
N GLU A 126 0.20 4.67 2.23
CA GLU A 126 0.82 6.00 2.32
C GLU A 126 1.80 6.08 3.48
N PHE A 127 1.42 5.56 4.64
CA PHE A 127 2.30 5.54 5.81
C PHE A 127 3.61 4.81 5.52
N VAL A 128 3.52 3.63 4.90
CA VAL A 128 4.69 2.84 4.54
C VAL A 128 5.54 3.58 3.53
N LYS A 129 4.93 4.09 2.44
CA LYS A 129 5.65 4.83 1.41
C LYS A 129 6.44 5.99 2.01
N ARG A 130 5.82 6.73 2.93
CA ARG A 130 6.47 7.84 3.63
C ARG A 130 7.63 7.38 4.51
N VAL A 131 7.47 6.31 5.27
CA VAL A 131 8.54 5.76 6.12
C VAL A 131 9.70 5.23 5.26
N ALA A 132 9.41 4.47 4.22
CA ALA A 132 10.40 3.96 3.28
C ALA A 132 11.15 5.10 2.58
N LEU A 133 10.42 6.11 2.10
CA LEU A 133 11.03 7.28 1.48
C LEU A 133 11.97 8.02 2.42
N ARG A 134 11.59 8.17 3.70
CA ARG A 134 12.46 8.77 4.71
C ARG A 134 13.74 7.96 4.87
N LEU A 135 13.62 6.63 5.05
CA LEU A 135 14.75 5.74 5.28
C LEU A 135 15.73 5.71 4.11
N VAL A 136 15.22 5.62 2.87
CA VAL A 136 16.02 5.59 1.64
C VAL A 136 16.69 6.93 1.37
N LYS A 137 16.06 8.05 1.76
CA LYS A 137 16.67 9.38 1.59
C LYS A 137 17.75 9.68 2.62
N SER A 138 17.72 9.06 3.78
CA SER A 138 18.63 9.39 4.90
C SER A 138 19.78 8.40 5.08
N ASN A 139 19.76 7.25 4.38
CA ASN A 139 20.76 6.19 4.53
C ASN A 139 21.09 5.59 3.16
N ASP A 140 22.34 5.19 2.98
CA ASP A 140 22.80 4.54 1.76
C ASP A 140 22.55 3.02 1.82
N LEU A 141 22.67 2.45 3.01
CA LEU A 141 22.52 1.00 3.24
C LEU A 141 21.48 0.72 4.33
N LEU A 142 20.55 -0.18 3.99
CA LEU A 142 19.49 -0.64 4.88
C LEU A 142 19.59 -2.16 5.06
N PHE A 143 19.81 -2.61 6.29
CA PHE A 143 19.76 -4.03 6.63
C PHE A 143 18.38 -4.34 7.23
N CYS A 144 17.70 -5.35 6.67
CA CYS A 144 16.40 -5.80 7.20
C CYS A 144 16.43 -7.31 7.37
N GLU A 145 15.88 -7.80 8.47
CA GLU A 145 15.73 -9.23 8.70
C GLU A 145 14.72 -9.87 7.74
N ASP A 146 14.99 -11.11 7.35
CA ASP A 146 14.07 -11.89 6.53
C ASP A 146 12.93 -12.51 7.38
N LEU A 147 12.03 -11.66 7.88
CA LEU A 147 10.98 -12.10 8.82
C LEU A 147 9.88 -12.94 8.18
N SER A 148 9.64 -14.18 8.65
CA SER A 148 8.46 -14.96 8.25
C SER A 148 7.20 -14.40 8.90
N VAL A 149 6.64 -13.39 8.27
CA VAL A 149 5.49 -12.62 8.74
C VAL A 149 4.25 -13.50 8.94
N LYS A 150 4.06 -14.54 8.11
CA LYS A 150 2.96 -15.52 8.29
C LYS A 150 3.03 -16.17 9.67
N ASN A 151 4.24 -16.52 10.12
CA ASN A 151 4.45 -17.17 11.41
C ASN A 151 4.22 -16.18 12.57
N MET A 152 4.58 -14.91 12.40
CA MET A 152 4.31 -13.86 13.40
C MET A 152 2.82 -13.59 13.61
N VAL A 153 1.98 -13.69 12.56
CA VAL A 153 0.52 -13.52 12.69
C VAL A 153 -0.12 -14.72 13.35
N ARG A 154 0.34 -15.92 13.00
CA ARG A 154 -0.28 -17.15 13.46
C ARG A 154 -0.23 -17.28 14.98
N ASN A 155 0.81 -16.71 15.59
CA ASN A 155 1.07 -16.78 17.03
C ASN A 155 0.68 -15.50 17.80
N ALA A 156 0.03 -14.52 17.15
CA ALA A 156 -0.35 -13.24 17.76
C ALA A 156 -1.82 -12.87 17.43
N PRO A 157 -2.52 -12.09 18.28
CA PRO A 157 -3.90 -11.67 18.00
C PRO A 157 -3.98 -10.89 16.68
N PRO A 158 -5.14 -10.87 15.99
CA PRO A 158 -5.22 -10.46 14.59
C PRO A 158 -4.77 -9.01 14.43
N LEU A 159 -3.60 -8.79 13.81
CA LEU A 159 -3.01 -7.45 13.67
C LEU A 159 -2.67 -7.13 12.21
N SER A 160 -3.04 -5.91 11.83
CA SER A 160 -3.00 -5.34 10.47
C SER A 160 -1.61 -5.07 9.89
N ALA A 161 -0.53 -5.27 10.66
CA ALA A 161 0.84 -4.99 10.19
C ALA A 161 1.41 -6.14 9.35
N ALA A 162 1.00 -7.37 9.64
CA ALA A 162 1.61 -8.53 9.03
C ALA A 162 0.97 -8.94 7.69
N ALA A 163 -0.30 -8.63 7.46
CA ALA A 163 -0.84 -8.67 6.10
C ALA A 163 -0.08 -7.73 5.13
N PHE A 164 0.65 -6.73 5.65
CA PHE A 164 1.41 -5.75 4.87
C PHE A 164 2.84 -6.22 4.56
N LEU A 165 3.59 -6.75 5.55
CA LEU A 165 4.93 -7.30 5.28
C LEU A 165 4.87 -8.52 4.33
N LEU A 166 3.75 -9.26 4.32
CA LEU A 166 3.45 -10.30 3.32
C LEU A 166 3.32 -9.75 1.89
N ASP A 167 2.69 -8.58 1.74
CA ASP A 167 2.50 -7.90 0.45
C ASP A 167 3.84 -7.33 -0.05
N PHE A 168 4.66 -6.77 0.86
CA PHE A 168 5.98 -6.23 0.55
C PHE A 168 6.99 -7.31 0.12
N LYS A 169 6.99 -8.48 0.78
CA LYS A 169 7.82 -9.63 0.35
C LYS A 169 7.40 -10.18 -1.01
N SER A 170 6.10 -10.24 -1.28
CA SER A 170 5.57 -10.63 -2.60
C SER A 170 6.09 -9.72 -3.71
N THR A 171 6.13 -8.40 -3.48
CA THR A 171 6.70 -7.44 -4.45
C THR A 171 8.22 -7.58 -4.63
N ARG A 172 8.96 -8.07 -3.62
CA ARG A 172 10.41 -8.30 -3.73
C ARG A 172 10.74 -9.54 -4.58
N ASN A 173 9.96 -10.62 -4.43
CA ASN A 173 10.13 -11.84 -5.26
C ASN A 173 9.71 -11.63 -6.72
N ALA A 174 8.73 -10.74 -6.97
CA ALA A 174 8.37 -10.36 -8.34
C ALA A 174 9.44 -9.48 -9.03
N ALA A 175 10.19 -8.69 -8.26
CA ALA A 175 11.28 -7.86 -8.77
C ALA A 175 12.59 -8.65 -8.99
N ALA A 176 12.79 -9.75 -8.26
CA ALA A 176 13.98 -10.61 -8.39
C ALA A 176 13.92 -11.64 -9.54
N HIS A 177 12.77 -11.81 -10.20
CA HIS A 177 12.58 -12.75 -11.32
C HIS A 177 12.23 -12.05 -12.65
N SER A 178 12.62 -10.79 -12.81
CA SER A 178 12.49 -10.08 -14.10
C SER A 178 13.77 -9.34 -14.47
N THR A 179 14.85 -10.09 -14.57
CA THR A 179 15.92 -9.83 -15.53
C THR A 179 16.16 -11.13 -16.29
N PRO A 180 16.46 -11.07 -17.61
CA PRO A 180 16.70 -12.26 -18.43
C PRO A 180 17.86 -13.10 -17.90
#